data_AF-A0A349Z6P5-F1
#
_entry.id   AF-A0A349Z6P5-F1
#
_cell.length_a   1.000
_cell.length_b   1.000
_cell.length_c   1.000
_cell.angle_alpha   90.00
_cell.angle_beta   90.00
_cell.angle_gamma   90.00
#
_symmetry.space_group_name_H-M   'P 1'
#
loop_
_entity.id
_entity.type
_entity.pdbx_description
1 polymer ?
#
loop_
_entity_poly.entity_id
_entity_poly.type
_entity_poly.pdbx_seq_one_letter_code
_entity_poly.pdbx_strand_id
1 'polypeptide(L)'
;MKRSVLSLMVVGVITASAASPALADSKWEDKAKDAWIDGKAEATLLFNTHLNSFDINTDVQEGVIILTGKVDSSVDKKLAEELVTGIDGVESVDNRLTIIESDDEEMISEETSSDLTDAKIATVVKSRLLMDTDISGLDIDVDV
;
A
#
# COMPACT_ATOMS: atom_id res chain seq x y z
N MET A 1 -40.53 75.00 12.70
CA MET A 1 -39.16 75.55 12.59
C MET A 1 -38.48 75.28 13.93
N LYS A 2 -37.72 74.17 14.08
CA LYS A 2 -36.22 74.09 14.07
C LYS A 2 -35.61 75.17 14.97
N ARG A 3 -34.78 74.84 15.99
CA ARG A 3 -33.33 74.59 15.87
C ARG A 3 -32.82 73.60 16.95
N SER A 4 -32.07 72.59 16.51
CA SER A 4 -31.38 71.57 17.31
C SER A 4 -29.95 72.03 17.62
N VAL A 5 -29.47 71.77 18.84
CA VAL A 5 -28.10 72.06 19.30
C VAL A 5 -27.19 70.87 19.00
N LEU A 6 -26.12 71.13 18.27
CA LEU A 6 -25.02 70.19 18.01
C LEU A 6 -24.35 69.77 19.33
N SER A 7 -24.26 68.46 19.58
CA SER A 7 -23.33 67.89 20.55
C SER A 7 -22.18 67.23 19.78
N LEU A 8 -20.99 67.76 19.96
CA LEU A 8 -19.73 67.31 19.36
C LEU A 8 -19.06 66.37 20.37
N MET A 9 -19.12 65.05 20.13
CA MET A 9 -18.32 64.07 20.90
C MET A 9 -17.06 63.68 20.12
N VAL A 10 -15.92 64.14 20.62
CA VAL A 10 -14.60 63.56 20.40
C VAL A 10 -14.47 62.35 21.32
N VAL A 11 -14.09 61.15 20.82
CA VAL A 11 -13.21 60.17 21.50
C VAL A 11 -12.84 59.03 20.51
N GLY A 12 -11.54 58.74 20.39
CA GLY A 12 -11.05 57.36 20.18
C GLY A 12 -10.41 57.05 18.84
N VAL A 13 -9.13 57.39 18.66
CA VAL A 13 -8.26 56.69 17.71
C VAL A 13 -8.12 55.25 18.22
N ILE A 14 -8.85 54.31 17.63
CA ILE A 14 -8.57 52.88 17.77
C ILE A 14 -7.39 52.61 16.85
N THR A 15 -6.20 52.46 17.41
CA THR A 15 -5.07 51.87 16.70
C THR A 15 -5.47 50.47 16.30
N ALA A 16 -5.79 50.28 15.02
CA ALA A 16 -6.00 48.97 14.43
C ALA A 16 -4.68 48.20 14.43
N SER A 17 -4.46 47.34 15.43
CA SER A 17 -3.54 46.23 15.26
C SER A 17 -4.16 45.29 14.23
N ALA A 18 -3.74 45.40 12.97
CA ALA A 18 -4.02 44.43 11.95
C ALA A 18 -3.33 43.11 12.34
N ALA A 19 -4.06 42.19 12.97
CA ALA A 19 -3.70 40.79 12.91
C ALA A 19 -3.97 40.34 11.47
N SER A 20 -2.90 40.29 10.66
CA SER A 20 -2.98 39.86 9.26
C SER A 20 -3.55 38.43 9.17
N PRO A 21 -4.65 38.18 8.44
CA PRO A 21 -5.21 36.84 8.26
C PRO A 21 -4.44 35.94 7.28
N ALA A 22 -3.25 36.35 6.82
CA ALA A 22 -2.52 35.72 5.72
C ALA A 22 -2.04 34.27 5.99
N LEU A 23 -2.11 33.77 7.23
CA LEU A 23 -1.68 32.41 7.59
C LEU A 23 -2.81 31.37 7.56
N ALA A 24 -4.07 31.81 7.43
CA ALA A 24 -5.21 30.89 7.40
C ALA A 24 -5.43 30.27 6.00
N ASP A 25 -4.98 30.94 4.94
CA ASP A 25 -5.24 30.52 3.55
C ASP A 25 -4.35 29.37 3.06
N SER A 26 -3.12 29.21 3.57
CA SER A 26 -2.23 28.13 3.08
C SER A 26 -2.54 26.77 3.73
N LYS A 27 -2.93 26.74 5.01
CA LYS A 27 -3.11 25.49 5.77
C LYS A 27 -4.18 24.56 5.21
N TRP A 28 -5.26 25.11 4.65
CA TRP A 28 -6.32 24.28 4.07
C TRP A 28 -5.91 23.75 2.70
N GLU A 29 -5.14 24.53 1.94
CA GLU A 29 -4.61 24.14 0.63
C GLU A 29 -3.61 22.99 0.78
N ASP A 30 -2.68 23.08 1.74
CA ASP A 30 -1.68 22.04 1.98
C ASP A 30 -2.34 20.73 2.44
N LYS A 31 -3.32 20.80 3.34
CA LYS A 31 -4.12 19.63 3.73
C LYS A 31 -4.90 19.02 2.58
N ALA A 32 -5.41 19.83 1.66
CA ALA A 32 -6.12 19.34 0.48
C ALA A 32 -5.16 18.65 -0.50
N LYS A 33 -3.94 19.18 -0.65
CA LYS A 33 -2.87 18.53 -1.44
C LYS A 33 -2.49 17.18 -0.85
N ASP A 34 -2.25 17.12 0.46
CA ASP A 34 -1.90 15.87 1.16
C ASP A 34 -3.01 14.83 1.03
N ALA A 35 -4.27 15.21 1.25
CA ALA A 35 -5.42 14.30 1.08
C ALA A 35 -5.57 13.81 -0.38
N TRP A 36 -5.20 14.63 -1.36
CA TRP A 36 -5.18 14.22 -2.76
C TRP A 36 -4.05 13.23 -3.06
N ILE A 37 -2.87 13.42 -2.45
CA ILE A 37 -1.75 12.47 -2.55
C ILE A 37 -2.13 11.14 -1.89
N ASP A 38 -2.75 11.19 -0.71
CA ASP A 38 -3.22 10.02 0.03
C ASP A 38 -4.21 9.19 -0.79
N GLY A 39 -5.24 9.81 -1.33
CA GLY A 39 -6.21 9.10 -2.19
C GLY A 39 -5.59 8.50 -3.46
N LYS A 40 -4.53 9.11 -4.02
CA LYS A 40 -3.76 8.50 -5.11
C LYS A 40 -2.94 7.31 -4.64
N ALA A 41 -2.35 7.39 -3.45
CA ALA A 41 -1.58 6.30 -2.86
C ALA A 41 -2.46 5.09 -2.58
N GLU A 42 -3.61 5.30 -1.90
CA GLU A 42 -4.61 4.25 -1.66
C GLU A 42 -5.05 3.60 -2.97
N ALA A 43 -5.41 4.39 -4.00
CA ALA A 43 -5.81 3.85 -5.29
C ALA A 43 -4.69 3.04 -5.98
N THR A 44 -3.45 3.55 -5.94
CA THR A 44 -2.29 2.89 -6.56
C THR A 44 -2.03 1.53 -5.91
N LEU A 45 -2.07 1.46 -4.58
CA LEU A 45 -1.89 0.22 -3.83
C LEU A 45 -3.07 -0.74 -4.05
N LEU A 46 -4.31 -0.24 -4.03
CA LEU A 46 -5.52 -1.02 -4.24
C LEU A 46 -5.56 -1.72 -5.61
N PHE A 47 -5.09 -1.05 -6.66
CA PHE A 47 -5.08 -1.63 -8.01
C PHE A 47 -3.85 -2.49 -8.31
N ASN A 48 -2.91 -2.63 -7.38
CA ASN A 48 -1.80 -3.57 -7.53
C ASN A 48 -2.25 -4.99 -7.17
N THR A 49 -2.03 -5.96 -8.07
CA THR A 49 -2.47 -7.35 -7.88
C THR A 49 -1.54 -8.19 -7.01
N HIS A 50 -0.37 -7.66 -6.65
CA HIS A 50 0.64 -8.35 -5.84
C HIS A 50 0.64 -7.88 -4.38
N LEU A 51 -0.03 -6.79 -4.06
CA LEU A 51 -0.13 -6.27 -2.70
C LEU A 51 -1.53 -6.50 -2.14
N ASN A 52 -1.60 -6.92 -0.87
CA ASN A 52 -2.84 -6.86 -0.12
C ASN A 52 -3.02 -5.45 0.46
N SER A 53 -3.63 -4.56 -0.33
CA SER A 53 -3.82 -3.16 0.05
C SER A 53 -4.66 -2.96 1.32
N PHE A 54 -5.44 -3.95 1.75
CA PHE A 54 -6.26 -3.82 2.97
C PHE A 54 -5.44 -3.95 4.25
N ASP A 55 -4.23 -4.51 4.17
CA ASP A 55 -3.29 -4.61 5.29
C ASP A 55 -2.29 -3.45 5.33
N ILE A 56 -2.33 -2.56 4.33
CA ILE A 56 -1.47 -1.39 4.20
C ILE A 56 -2.31 -0.13 4.43
N ASN A 57 -1.84 0.74 5.33
CA ASN A 57 -2.42 2.06 5.56
C ASN A 57 -1.46 3.14 5.08
N THR A 58 -2.02 4.18 4.48
CA THR A 58 -1.32 5.39 4.05
C THR A 58 -1.72 6.57 4.93
N ASP A 59 -0.79 7.47 5.17
CA ASP A 59 -1.04 8.80 5.73
C ASP A 59 -0.07 9.77 5.03
N VAL A 60 -0.49 11.01 4.83
CA VAL A 60 0.33 12.00 4.13
C VAL A 60 0.41 13.29 4.93
N GLN A 61 1.64 13.76 5.15
CA GLN A 61 1.93 15.00 5.86
C GLN A 61 2.99 15.77 5.11
N GLU A 62 2.62 16.95 4.61
CA GLU A 62 3.53 17.85 3.88
C GLU A 62 4.24 17.12 2.73
N GLY A 63 3.49 16.35 1.94
CA GLY A 63 4.02 15.56 0.82
C GLY A 63 4.84 14.31 1.20
N VAL A 64 4.99 13.99 2.48
CA VAL A 64 5.64 12.76 2.96
C VAL A 64 4.59 11.66 3.16
N ILE A 65 4.72 10.55 2.43
CA ILE A 65 3.84 9.38 2.61
C ILE A 65 4.41 8.51 3.73
N ILE A 66 3.57 8.16 4.70
CA ILE A 66 3.90 7.24 5.78
C ILE A 66 3.14 5.93 5.51
N LEU A 67 3.87 4.86 5.22
CA LEU A 67 3.29 3.53 5.03
C LEU A 67 3.34 2.76 6.34
N THR A 68 2.19 2.27 6.80
CA THR A 68 2.08 1.44 8.01
C THR A 68 1.22 0.21 7.78
N GLY A 69 1.32 -0.78 8.65
CA GLY A 69 0.59 -2.04 8.52
C GLY A 69 1.53 -3.21 8.22
N LYS A 70 1.05 -4.15 7.42
CA LYS A 70 1.67 -5.46 7.25
C LYS A 70 1.77 -5.87 5.78
N VAL A 71 2.80 -6.64 5.47
CA VAL A 71 3.03 -7.25 4.15
C VAL A 71 3.64 -8.65 4.31
N ASP A 72 3.49 -9.49 3.30
CA ASP A 72 3.88 -10.90 3.36
C ASP A 72 5.39 -11.10 3.11
N SER A 73 6.03 -10.19 2.37
CA SER A 73 7.46 -10.33 2.04
C SER A 73 8.23 -9.00 2.03
N SER A 74 9.56 -9.13 2.04
CA SER A 74 10.45 -7.98 1.83
C SER A 74 10.34 -7.38 0.42
N VAL A 75 9.89 -8.17 -0.56
CA VAL A 75 9.63 -7.72 -1.93
C VAL A 75 8.38 -6.84 -1.95
N ASP A 76 7.31 -7.28 -1.30
CA ASP A 76 6.06 -6.52 -1.20
C ASP A 76 6.26 -5.19 -0.46
N LYS A 77 7.07 -5.21 0.61
CA LYS A 77 7.47 -4.00 1.33
C LYS A 77 8.12 -2.97 0.39
N LYS A 78 9.03 -3.40 -0.47
CA LYS A 78 9.72 -2.52 -1.43
C LYS A 78 8.80 -2.09 -2.57
N LEU A 79 7.96 -3.00 -3.06
CA LEU A 79 6.99 -2.72 -4.11
C LEU A 79 6.02 -1.61 -3.67
N ALA A 80 5.48 -1.70 -2.46
CA ALA A 80 4.60 -0.66 -1.92
C ALA A 80 5.27 0.73 -1.90
N GLU A 81 6.54 0.79 -1.46
CA GLU A 81 7.33 2.02 -1.43
C GLU A 81 7.60 2.58 -2.84
N GLU A 82 8.00 1.73 -3.78
CA GLU A 82 8.29 2.14 -5.16
C GLU A 82 7.03 2.69 -5.86
N LEU A 83 5.89 2.02 -5.69
CA LEU A 83 4.62 2.44 -6.28
C LEU A 83 4.21 3.84 -5.80
N VAL A 84 4.28 4.09 -4.49
CA VAL A 84 3.86 5.40 -3.95
C VAL A 84 4.90 6.49 -4.19
N THR A 85 6.19 6.14 -4.30
CA THR A 85 7.26 7.10 -4.67
C THR A 85 7.02 7.70 -6.06
N GLY A 86 6.41 6.94 -6.98
CA GLY A 86 6.11 7.40 -8.34
C GLY A 86 4.95 8.39 -8.46
N ILE A 87 4.26 8.73 -7.36
CA ILE A 87 3.09 9.60 -7.39
C ILE A 87 3.50 11.07 -7.42
N ASP A 88 2.93 11.85 -8.35
CA ASP A 88 3.18 13.29 -8.44
C ASP A 88 2.88 14.01 -7.11
N GLY A 89 3.82 14.82 -6.65
CA GLY A 89 3.69 15.59 -5.40
C GLY A 89 4.20 14.87 -4.16
N VAL A 90 4.66 13.62 -4.28
CA VAL A 90 5.36 12.93 -3.18
C VAL A 90 6.79 13.47 -3.08
N GLU A 91 7.16 13.93 -1.88
CA GLU A 91 8.52 14.40 -1.60
C GLU A 91 9.40 13.27 -1.08
N SER A 92 8.85 12.41 -0.21
CA SER A 92 9.54 11.24 0.33
C SER A 92 8.55 10.21 0.87
N VAL A 93 9.06 9.01 1.15
CA VAL A 93 8.28 7.90 1.70
C VAL A 93 8.96 7.40 2.97
N ASP A 94 8.20 7.36 4.06
CA ASP A 94 8.58 6.72 5.32
C ASP A 94 7.91 5.34 5.41
N ASN A 95 8.65 4.31 5.00
CA ASN A 95 8.15 2.94 4.93
C ASN A 95 8.32 2.19 6.25
N ARG A 96 7.24 2.17 7.05
CA ARG A 96 7.15 1.49 8.36
C ARG A 96 6.38 0.19 8.31
N LEU A 97 6.23 -0.41 7.12
CA LEU A 97 5.57 -1.71 6.96
C LEU A 97 6.33 -2.81 7.71
N THR A 98 5.58 -3.69 8.36
CA THR A 98 6.13 -4.86 9.05
C THR A 98 5.92 -6.10 8.19
N ILE A 99 6.95 -6.91 8.03
CA ILE A 99 6.83 -8.18 7.33
C ILE A 99 6.24 -9.19 8.32
N ILE A 100 5.13 -9.80 7.96
CA ILE A 100 4.63 -10.96 8.70
C ILE A 100 5.48 -12.13 8.22
N GLU A 101 6.28 -12.70 9.11
CA GLU A 101 6.87 -14.01 8.87
C GLU A 101 5.70 -15.00 8.93
N SER A 102 5.05 -15.23 7.79
CA SER A 102 4.33 -16.48 7.59
C SER A 102 5.40 -17.53 7.36
N ASP A 103 5.49 -18.50 8.26
CA ASP A 103 6.30 -19.71 8.14
C ASP A 103 5.88 -20.60 6.94
N ASP A 104 5.23 -20.02 5.91
CA ASP A 104 4.74 -20.67 4.69
C ASP A 104 5.79 -20.64 3.56
N GLU A 105 6.95 -20.03 3.80
CA GLU A 105 8.20 -20.46 3.18
C GLU A 105 8.89 -21.47 4.12
N GLU A 106 8.16 -22.53 4.51
CA GLU A 106 8.83 -23.79 4.75
C GLU A 106 9.60 -24.10 3.46
N MET A 107 10.90 -23.82 3.53
CA MET A 107 11.96 -24.62 2.94
C MET A 107 11.48 -26.07 2.85
N ILE A 108 10.89 -26.44 1.72
CA ILE A 108 10.71 -27.84 1.39
C ILE A 108 12.14 -28.32 1.23
N SER A 109 12.67 -28.98 2.27
CA SER A 109 13.95 -29.63 2.18
C SER A 109 13.93 -30.50 0.91
N GLU A 110 14.97 -30.40 0.11
CA GLU A 110 15.11 -31.16 -1.15
C GLU A 110 14.79 -32.65 -0.97
N GLU A 111 15.02 -33.21 0.23
CA GLU A 111 14.66 -34.58 0.59
C GLU A 111 13.15 -34.84 0.60
N THR A 112 12.32 -34.00 1.23
CA THR A 112 10.86 -34.25 1.30
C THR A 112 10.14 -33.91 0.00
N SER A 113 10.76 -33.07 -0.84
CA SER A 113 10.24 -32.76 -2.18
C SER A 113 10.56 -33.84 -3.21
N SER A 114 11.65 -34.62 -3.03
CA SER A 114 12.00 -35.71 -3.95
C SER A 114 10.96 -36.82 -3.90
N ASP A 115 10.64 -37.33 -2.71
CA ASP A 115 9.70 -38.46 -2.54
C ASP A 115 8.32 -38.15 -3.14
N LEU A 116 7.83 -36.92 -2.98
CA LEU A 116 6.56 -36.48 -3.56
C LEU A 116 6.64 -36.26 -5.08
N THR A 117 7.78 -35.80 -5.58
CA THR A 117 8.03 -35.60 -7.01
C THR A 117 8.10 -36.95 -7.72
N ASP A 118 8.79 -37.90 -7.12
CA ASP A 118 8.96 -39.27 -7.62
C ASP A 118 7.62 -40.01 -7.61
N ALA A 119 6.85 -39.92 -6.53
CA ALA A 119 5.48 -40.45 -6.49
C ALA A 119 4.58 -39.85 -7.59
N LYS A 120 4.72 -38.55 -7.88
CA LYS A 120 3.99 -37.88 -8.96
C LYS A 120 4.42 -38.37 -10.34
N ILE A 121 5.72 -38.55 -10.56
CA ILE A 121 6.28 -39.11 -11.80
C ILE A 121 5.77 -40.55 -11.99
N ALA A 122 5.92 -41.40 -10.98
CA ALA A 122 5.46 -42.78 -11.00
C ALA A 122 3.95 -42.88 -11.29
N THR A 123 3.14 -42.00 -10.69
CA THR A 123 1.69 -41.96 -10.95
C THR A 123 1.38 -41.60 -12.41
N VAL A 124 2.03 -40.58 -12.97
CA VAL A 124 1.81 -40.15 -14.37
C VAL A 124 2.25 -41.25 -15.34
N VAL A 125 3.40 -41.86 -15.09
CA VAL A 125 3.92 -42.95 -15.93
C VAL A 125 3.01 -44.17 -15.84
N LYS A 126 2.65 -44.62 -14.62
CA LYS A 126 1.79 -45.77 -14.40
C LYS A 126 0.38 -45.56 -15.00
N SER A 127 -0.17 -44.34 -14.92
CA SER A 127 -1.43 -43.99 -15.57
C SER A 127 -1.34 -44.10 -17.10
N ARG A 128 -0.25 -43.63 -17.71
CA ARG A 128 -0.06 -43.75 -19.17
C ARG A 128 0.11 -45.19 -19.62
N LEU A 129 0.93 -45.97 -18.92
CA LEU A 129 1.15 -47.39 -19.21
C LEU A 129 -0.14 -48.19 -19.12
N LEU A 130 -1.02 -47.89 -18.16
CA LEU A 130 -2.30 -48.58 -17.98
C LEU A 130 -3.32 -48.24 -19.09
N MET A 131 -3.18 -47.08 -19.73
CA MET A 131 -4.10 -46.57 -20.74
C MET A 131 -3.65 -46.87 -22.18
N ASP A 132 -2.41 -47.32 -22.36
CA ASP A 132 -1.86 -47.66 -23.68
C ASP A 132 -2.34 -49.04 -24.13
N THR A 133 -2.72 -49.16 -25.40
CA THR A 133 -3.32 -50.38 -25.95
C THR A 133 -2.30 -51.33 -26.59
N ASP A 134 -1.09 -50.85 -26.87
CA ASP A 134 -0.05 -51.59 -27.57
C ASP A 134 0.97 -52.23 -26.62
N ILE A 135 0.97 -51.82 -25.34
CA ILE A 135 1.83 -52.34 -24.28
C ILE A 135 1.02 -52.81 -23.08
N SER A 136 1.44 -53.92 -22.46
CA SER A 136 0.81 -54.41 -21.22
C SER A 136 1.37 -53.67 -20.01
N GLY A 137 0.72 -52.57 -19.62
CA GLY A 137 1.16 -51.74 -18.49
C GLY A 137 1.12 -52.42 -17.13
N LEU A 138 0.45 -53.57 -16.99
CA LEU A 138 0.38 -54.35 -15.74
C LEU A 138 1.59 -55.27 -15.52
N ASP A 139 2.32 -55.60 -16.59
CA ASP A 139 3.52 -56.44 -16.52
C ASP A 139 4.81 -55.61 -16.38
N ILE A 140 4.67 -54.28 -16.31
CA ILE A 140 5.77 -53.32 -16.21
C ILE A 140 5.73 -52.70 -14.82
N ASP A 141 6.80 -52.91 -14.05
CA ASP A 141 6.97 -52.27 -12.75
C ASP A 141 7.73 -50.95 -12.90
N VAL A 142 7.29 -49.94 -12.15
CA VAL A 142 7.84 -48.58 -12.21
C VAL A 142 8.27 -48.19 -10.81
N ASP A 143 9.58 -48.22 -10.58
CA ASP A 143 10.26 -47.75 -9.38
C ASP A 143 10.97 -46.43 -9.67
N VAL A 144 11.03 -45.57 -8.65
CA VAL A 144 11.64 -44.23 -8.66
C VAL A 144 12.48 -44.06 -7.41
#